data_AF-A0A838RKX6-F1
#
_entry.id   AF-A0A838RKX6-F1
#
_cell.length_a   1.000
_cell.length_b   1.000
_cell.length_c   1.000
_cell.angle_alpha   90.00
_cell.angle_beta   90.00
_cell.angle_gamma   90.00
#
_symmetry.space_group_name_H-M   'P 1'
#
loop_
_entity.id
_entity.type
_entity.pdbx_description
1 polymer ?
#
loop_
_entity_poly.entity_id
_entity_poly.type
_entity_poly.pdbx_seq_one_letter_code
_entity_poly.pdbx_strand_id
1 'polypeptide(L)'
;MPGAKPSTPRTARPAAASLNPMPADLNVHAPLHLDGELYQWISNGVLDTAMAAFKDTLAEEDRWNIVKYLRVLTAGKLRGFDLAGHRRGVGRGVGRGVGRGVGRGV
;
A
#
# COMPACT_ATOMS: atom_id res chain seq x y z
N MET A 1 -13.70 11.80 51.18
CA MET A 1 -13.51 10.70 50.23
C MET A 1 -12.44 11.12 49.21
N PRO A 2 -11.26 10.49 49.15
CA PRO A 2 -10.26 10.80 48.13
C PRO A 2 -10.70 10.25 46.76
N GLY A 3 -10.69 11.09 45.73
CA GLY A 3 -11.12 10.72 44.39
C GLY A 3 -10.07 9.89 43.64
N ALA A 4 -10.44 8.68 43.23
CA ALA A 4 -9.61 7.87 42.34
C ALA A 4 -9.63 8.45 40.91
N LYS A 5 -8.46 8.79 40.37
CA LYS A 5 -8.33 9.08 38.93
C LYS A 5 -8.42 7.76 38.16
N PRO A 6 -9.21 7.66 37.06
CA PRO A 6 -9.26 6.44 36.27
C PRO A 6 -7.94 6.23 35.54
N SER A 7 -7.11 5.32 36.05
CA SER A 7 -5.92 4.84 35.36
C SER A 7 -6.33 3.87 34.25
N THR A 8 -6.45 4.39 33.01
CA THR A 8 -6.75 3.57 31.82
C THR A 8 -5.76 2.39 31.74
N PRO A 9 -6.23 1.14 31.77
CA PRO A 9 -5.33 -0.01 31.80
C PRO A 9 -4.59 -0.13 30.47
N ARG A 10 -3.28 -0.42 30.55
CA ARG A 10 -2.37 -0.62 29.40
C ARG A 10 -2.77 -1.81 28.49
N THR A 11 -3.78 -2.58 28.89
CA THR A 11 -4.35 -3.73 28.20
C THR A 11 -5.62 -3.41 27.40
N ALA A 12 -6.00 -2.13 27.27
CA ALA A 12 -7.13 -1.73 26.42
C ALA A 12 -6.92 -2.25 24.98
N ARG A 13 -7.89 -3.03 24.50
CA ARG A 13 -7.96 -3.46 23.09
C ARG A 13 -7.95 -2.21 22.19
N PRO A 14 -7.28 -2.22 21.02
CA PRO A 14 -7.36 -1.08 20.09
C PRO A 14 -8.81 -0.70 19.84
N ALA A 15 -9.16 0.59 20.02
CA ALA A 15 -10.56 1.05 20.03
C ALA A 15 -11.36 0.64 18.78
N ALA A 16 -10.68 0.52 17.63
CA ALA A 16 -11.21 -0.02 16.38
C ALA A 16 -11.88 -1.41 16.53
N ALA A 17 -11.33 -2.29 17.38
CA ALA A 17 -11.81 -3.66 17.54
C ALA A 17 -13.07 -3.80 18.43
N SER A 18 -13.63 -2.68 18.91
CA SER A 18 -14.94 -2.60 19.58
C SER A 18 -16.00 -1.87 18.74
N LEU A 19 -15.66 -1.42 17.53
CA LEU A 19 -16.60 -0.75 16.63
C LEU A 19 -17.35 -1.77 15.76
N ASN A 20 -18.58 -1.43 15.37
CA ASN A 20 -19.41 -2.22 14.46
C ASN A 20 -19.82 -1.36 13.25
N PRO A 21 -19.55 -1.80 11.99
CA PRO A 21 -18.65 -2.90 11.64
C PRO A 21 -17.21 -2.58 12.08
N MET A 22 -16.35 -3.60 12.14
CA MET A 22 -14.93 -3.41 12.42
C MET A 22 -14.29 -2.57 11.29
N PRO A 23 -13.44 -1.56 11.58
CA PRO A 23 -12.82 -0.74 10.56
C PRO A 23 -11.95 -1.56 9.59
N ALA A 24 -12.04 -1.22 8.31
CA ALA A 24 -11.26 -1.87 7.26
C ALA A 24 -9.74 -1.57 7.39
N ASP A 25 -8.89 -2.54 7.00
CA ASP A 25 -7.46 -2.27 6.82
C ASP A 25 -7.25 -1.38 5.58
N LEU A 26 -6.95 -0.10 5.82
CA LEU A 26 -6.71 0.87 4.77
C LEU A 26 -5.51 0.52 3.87
N ASN A 27 -4.58 -0.34 4.33
CA ASN A 27 -3.46 -0.78 3.49
C ASN A 27 -3.90 -1.69 2.33
N VAL A 28 -5.07 -2.32 2.42
CA VAL A 28 -5.64 -3.16 1.35
C VAL A 28 -6.92 -2.58 0.77
N HIS A 29 -7.67 -1.79 1.54
CA HIS A 29 -8.97 -1.26 1.13
C HIS A 29 -8.87 0.09 0.40
N ALA A 30 -8.04 1.03 0.87
CA ALA A 30 -7.93 2.35 0.23
C ALA A 30 -7.51 2.32 -1.26
N PRO A 31 -6.66 1.39 -1.74
CA PRO A 31 -6.32 1.27 -3.17
C PRO A 31 -7.49 0.92 -4.08
N LEU A 32 -8.60 0.39 -3.54
CA LEU A 32 -9.76 -0.08 -4.31
C LEU A 32 -10.73 1.06 -4.70
N HIS A 33 -10.59 2.22 -4.06
CA HIS A 33 -11.51 3.36 -4.17
C HIS A 33 -10.86 4.55 -4.86
N LEU A 34 -11.67 5.45 -5.41
CA LEU A 34 -11.20 6.68 -6.05
C LEU A 34 -10.80 7.75 -5.02
N ASP A 35 -9.92 8.70 -5.38
CA ASP A 35 -9.48 9.78 -4.47
C ASP A 35 -10.66 10.59 -3.93
N GLY A 36 -11.62 10.93 -4.79
CA GLY A 36 -12.83 11.66 -4.42
C GLY A 36 -13.76 10.85 -3.50
N GLU A 37 -13.80 9.53 -3.65
CA GLU A 37 -14.61 8.64 -2.80
C GLU A 37 -14.03 8.56 -1.38
N LEU A 38 -12.70 8.36 -1.27
CA LEU A 38 -11.99 8.43 0.00
C LEU A 38 -12.17 9.80 0.68
N TYR A 39 -12.07 10.90 -0.09
CA TYR A 39 -12.30 12.26 0.42
C TYR A 39 -13.75 12.45 0.93
N GLN A 40 -14.75 11.93 0.22
CA GLN A 40 -16.15 12.02 0.63
C GLN A 40 -16.40 11.28 1.94
N TRP A 41 -15.85 10.07 2.10
CA TRP A 41 -15.97 9.30 3.35
C TRP A 41 -15.22 9.97 4.50
N ILE A 42 -13.99 10.44 4.31
CA ILE A 42 -13.26 11.19 5.35
C ILE A 42 -14.06 12.44 5.76
N SER A 43 -14.66 13.14 4.80
CA SER A 43 -15.43 14.36 5.07
C SER A 43 -16.75 14.07 5.81
N ASN A 44 -17.53 13.08 5.36
CA ASN A 44 -18.92 12.89 5.80
C ASN A 44 -19.17 11.63 6.64
N GLY A 45 -18.16 10.81 6.87
CA GLY A 45 -18.31 9.48 7.47
C GLY A 45 -18.89 8.46 6.49
N VAL A 46 -19.30 7.31 7.00
CA VAL A 46 -20.02 6.28 6.22
C VAL A 46 -21.27 5.86 6.99
N LEU A 47 -22.44 5.97 6.34
CA LEU A 47 -23.74 5.60 6.92
C LEU A 47 -23.75 4.14 7.37
N ASP A 48 -24.50 3.85 8.43
CA ASP A 48 -24.60 2.52 9.07
C ASP A 48 -23.26 1.92 9.52
N THR A 49 -22.27 2.79 9.79
CA THR A 49 -21.00 2.42 10.40
C THR A 49 -20.61 3.32 11.57
N ALA A 50 -19.61 2.91 12.33
CA ALA A 50 -18.98 3.74 13.35
C ALA A 50 -18.00 4.82 12.80
N MET A 51 -17.88 4.97 11.47
CA MET A 51 -16.98 5.95 10.86
C MET A 51 -17.58 7.36 10.88
N ALA A 52 -17.11 8.19 11.80
CA ALA A 52 -17.52 9.58 11.95
C ALA A 52 -17.09 10.48 10.77
N ALA A 53 -17.80 11.60 10.62
CA ALA A 53 -17.44 12.70 9.73
C ALA A 53 -16.30 13.54 10.32
N PHE A 54 -15.29 13.89 9.52
CA PHE A 54 -14.18 14.77 9.95
C PHE A 54 -14.22 16.17 9.35
N LYS A 55 -15.22 16.52 8.52
CA LYS A 55 -15.31 17.87 7.92
C LYS A 55 -15.40 19.01 8.93
N ASP A 56 -15.98 18.76 10.09
CA ASP A 56 -16.19 19.76 11.15
C ASP A 56 -14.97 19.87 12.11
N THR A 57 -13.98 18.98 11.97
CA THR A 57 -12.78 18.91 12.83
C THR A 57 -11.46 19.07 12.08
N LEU A 58 -11.44 18.84 10.76
CA LEU A 58 -10.26 18.97 9.89
C LEU A 58 -10.54 19.94 8.74
N ALA A 59 -9.57 20.80 8.43
CA ALA A 59 -9.65 21.67 7.25
C ALA A 59 -9.72 20.83 5.95
N GLU A 60 -10.28 21.40 4.88
CA GLU A 60 -10.38 20.71 3.59
C GLU A 60 -9.01 20.25 3.06
N GLU A 61 -7.99 21.10 3.18
CA GLU A 61 -6.63 20.75 2.76
C GLU A 61 -6.07 19.55 3.55
N ASP A 62 -6.32 19.47 4.85
CA ASP A 62 -5.90 18.33 5.68
C ASP A 62 -6.60 17.04 5.27
N ARG A 63 -7.90 17.09 4.96
CA ARG A 63 -8.65 15.93 4.46
C ARG A 63 -8.08 15.44 3.11
N TRP A 64 -7.73 16.35 2.21
CA TRP A 64 -7.01 15.99 0.98
C TRP A 64 -5.58 15.47 1.24
N ASN A 65 -4.87 16.01 2.23
CA ASN A 65 -3.54 15.54 2.62
C ASN A 65 -3.58 14.12 3.19
N ILE A 66 -4.64 13.74 3.90
CA ILE A 66 -4.87 12.34 4.31
C ILE A 66 -5.04 11.42 3.09
N VAL A 67 -5.81 11.81 2.07
CA VAL A 67 -5.95 11.01 0.83
C VAL A 67 -4.59 10.83 0.15
N LYS A 68 -3.79 11.91 0.00
CA LYS A 68 -2.42 11.85 -0.55
C LYS A 68 -1.54 10.90 0.27
N TYR A 69 -1.60 10.98 1.60
CA TYR A 69 -0.85 10.10 2.50
C TYR A 69 -1.24 8.64 2.31
N LEU A 70 -2.54 8.31 2.22
CA LEU A 70 -3.01 6.95 1.95
C LEU A 70 -2.49 6.41 0.60
N ARG A 71 -2.40 7.26 -0.43
CA ARG A 71 -1.80 6.86 -1.72
C ARG A 71 -0.32 6.56 -1.61
N VAL A 72 0.45 7.41 -0.92
CA VAL A 72 1.90 7.17 -0.71
C VAL A 72 2.14 5.92 0.13
N LEU A 73 1.38 5.76 1.23
CA LEU A 73 1.44 4.59 2.12
C LEU A 73 1.17 3.28 1.39
N THR A 74 0.19 3.27 0.48
CA THR A 74 -0.22 2.05 -0.24
C THR A 74 0.55 1.79 -1.54
N ALA A 75 1.18 2.81 -2.14
CA ALA A 75 1.95 2.67 -3.38
C ALA A 75 3.11 1.65 -3.27
N GLY A 76 3.70 1.48 -2.09
CA GLY A 76 4.73 0.45 -1.86
C GLY A 76 4.20 -0.99 -2.01
N LYS A 77 2.90 -1.20 -1.80
CA LYS A 77 2.25 -2.52 -1.86
C LYS A 77 1.85 -2.92 -3.29
N LEU A 78 1.60 -1.94 -4.17
CA LEU A 78 1.36 -2.16 -5.60
C LEU A 78 2.65 -2.36 -6.42
N ARG A 79 3.79 -1.86 -5.92
CA ARG A 79 5.13 -2.05 -6.53
C ARG A 79 5.72 -3.46 -6.34
N GLY A 80 4.96 -4.39 -5.75
CA GLY A 80 5.34 -5.79 -5.56
C GLY A 80 5.22 -6.68 -6.81
N PHE A 81 4.66 -6.16 -7.92
CA PHE A 81 4.65 -6.86 -9.21
C PHE A 81 5.74 -6.28 -10.15
N ASP A 82 6.71 -7.13 -10.47
CA ASP A 82 7.62 -7.09 -11.62
C ASP A 82 8.70 -5.98 -11.73
N LEU A 83 9.74 -6.05 -10.87
CA LEU A 83 11.06 -5.44 -11.13
C LEU A 83 12.26 -6.35 -10.77
N ALA A 84 12.05 -7.65 -10.59
CA ALA A 84 13.10 -8.62 -10.25
C ALA A 84 12.87 -9.97 -10.95
N GLY A 85 13.20 -10.07 -12.25
CA GLY A 85 12.86 -11.28 -13.02
C GLY A 85 13.69 -11.61 -14.26
N HIS A 86 14.26 -10.65 -15.01
CA HIS A 86 14.95 -11.01 -16.27
C HIS A 86 16.21 -10.20 -16.61
N ARG A 87 17.33 -10.55 -15.98
CA ARG A 87 18.67 -10.31 -16.53
C ARG A 87 19.38 -11.65 -16.77
N ARG A 88 19.19 -12.23 -17.96
CA ARG A 88 20.04 -13.35 -18.39
C ARG A 88 21.45 -12.83 -18.68
N GLY A 89 22.42 -13.47 -18.02
CA GLY A 89 23.81 -13.06 -18.02
C GLY A 89 24.56 -13.35 -19.33
N VAL A 90 25.59 -12.55 -19.51
CA VAL A 90 26.70 -12.65 -20.46
C VAL A 90 27.17 -14.08 -20.74
N GLY A 91 27.31 -14.42 -22.03
CA GLY A 91 28.17 -15.52 -22.50
C GLY A 91 29.20 -14.99 -23.50
N ARG A 92 30.42 -14.67 -23.05
CA ARG A 92 31.57 -14.41 -23.95
C ARG A 92 32.16 -15.74 -24.42
N GLY A 93 32.23 -15.94 -25.73
CA GLY A 93 32.99 -17.04 -26.35
C GLY A 93 33.94 -16.49 -27.41
N VAL A 94 35.24 -16.51 -27.13
CA VAL A 94 36.32 -16.15 -28.09
C VAL A 94 36.96 -17.44 -28.59
N GLY A 95 37.09 -17.64 -29.91
CA GLY A 95 37.60 -18.92 -30.44
C GLY A 95 37.96 -18.94 -31.94
N ARG A 96 39.14 -18.40 -32.27
CA ARG A 96 40.08 -18.77 -33.36
C ARG A 96 39.59 -19.57 -34.58
N GLY A 97 39.90 -19.07 -35.78
CA GLY A 97 39.79 -19.83 -37.04
C GLY A 97 41.03 -20.68 -37.40
N VAL A 98 40.78 -21.80 -38.09
CA VAL A 98 41.68 -22.69 -38.87
C VAL A 98 40.79 -23.35 -39.95
N GLY A 99 41.20 -23.64 -41.19
CA GLY A 99 42.52 -23.53 -41.84
C GLY A 99 42.45 -23.56 -43.38
N ARG A 100 42.94 -24.65 -44.02
CA ARG A 100 42.99 -24.89 -45.48
C ARG A 100 42.52 -26.31 -45.83
N GLY A 101 41.91 -26.46 -47.01
CA GLY A 101 41.25 -27.70 -47.48
C GLY A 101 42.10 -28.79 -48.15
N VAL A 102 41.39 -29.87 -48.55
CA VAL A 102 41.76 -31.04 -49.37
C VAL A 102 40.44 -31.60 -49.98
N GLY A 103 40.35 -32.24 -51.17
CA GLY A 103 41.31 -32.37 -52.27
C GLY A 103 41.19 -33.70 -53.06
N ARG A 104 40.24 -33.80 -54.02
CA ARG A 104 39.88 -35.02 -54.83
C ARG A 104 39.14 -36.11 -54.02
N GLY A 105 38.33 -37.01 -54.59
CA GLY A 105 37.82 -37.15 -55.98
C GLY A 105 37.52 -38.62 -56.31
N VAL A 106 36.48 -38.89 -57.10
CA VAL A 106 36.25 -40.06 -57.97
C VAL A 106 35.42 -39.62 -59.17
#